data_AF-E3BNN9-F1
#
_entry.id   AF-E3BNN9-F1
#
_cell.length_a   1.000
_cell.length_b   1.000
_cell.length_c   1.000
_cell.angle_alpha   90.00
_cell.angle_beta   90.00
_cell.angle_gamma   90.00
#
_symmetry.space_group_name_H-M   'P 1'
#
loop_
_entity.id
_entity.type
_entity.pdbx_description
1 polymer ?
#
loop_
_entity_poly.entity_id
_entity_poly.type
_entity_poly.pdbx_seq_one_letter_code
_entity_poly.pdbx_strand_id
1 'polypeptide(L)'
;PFVKDIDVKGCALTLISDVYPVVHCEGYRFALIGFADNWLKSLTSGWQEYLGAPLLITVPLVAGYIPSQIELDSENGVWLNLGQDPDKGRAVLWWDKPIADIVYQTSQEWQIEKLYPPFDFTDPVRIVQIATIELELSVLLSLEEGQHIKGPLECDSIAKLMESKQCITTGSLYVSDDGVIFCPTDD
;
A
#
# COMPACT_ATOMS: atom_id res chain seq x y z
N PRO A 1 -14.18 -20.03 -8.42
CA PRO A 1 -15.25 -19.43 -7.59
C PRO A 1 -14.71 -18.15 -6.93
N PHE A 2 -14.58 -17.07 -7.71
CA PHE A 2 -15.51 -15.92 -7.71
C PHE A 2 -15.59 -15.21 -6.35
N VAL A 3 -14.60 -14.36 -6.05
CA VAL A 3 -14.86 -13.16 -5.25
C VAL A 3 -15.65 -12.23 -6.16
N LYS A 4 -16.93 -12.05 -5.85
CA LYS A 4 -17.83 -11.13 -6.54
C LYS A 4 -17.83 -9.84 -5.73
N ASP A 5 -17.57 -8.72 -6.39
CA ASP A 5 -17.73 -7.37 -5.85
C ASP A 5 -19.00 -7.25 -5.02
N ILE A 6 -18.87 -6.68 -3.82
CA ILE A 6 -20.00 -6.11 -3.10
C ILE A 6 -19.65 -4.66 -2.78
N ASP A 7 -20.27 -3.79 -3.56
CA ASP A 7 -20.47 -2.34 -3.42
C ASP A 7 -20.58 -1.91 -1.94
N VAL A 8 -19.56 -1.22 -1.42
CA VAL A 8 -19.53 -0.72 -0.03
C VAL A 8 -19.91 0.76 0.00
N LYS A 9 -21.16 1.07 -0.32
CA LYS A 9 -21.78 2.32 0.12
C LYS A 9 -22.09 2.22 1.62
N GLY A 10 -21.07 2.40 2.46
CA GLY A 10 -21.20 2.36 3.92
C GLY A 10 -20.15 3.21 4.60
N CYS A 11 -20.59 4.11 5.49
CA CYS A 11 -19.75 5.06 6.20
C CYS A 11 -18.59 4.41 6.99
N ALA A 12 -17.56 5.23 7.22
CA ALA A 12 -16.35 5.01 8.01
C ALA A 12 -16.38 3.79 8.94
N LEU A 13 -15.73 2.72 8.51
CA LEU A 13 -15.44 1.56 9.37
C LEU A 13 -14.18 1.87 10.18
N THR A 14 -14.37 2.26 11.43
CA THR A 14 -13.41 1.99 12.50
C THR A 14 -13.11 0.49 12.51
N LEU A 15 -11.91 0.10 12.07
CA LEU A 15 -11.39 -1.26 12.23
C LEU A 15 -10.83 -1.41 13.64
N ILE A 16 -11.64 -1.88 14.58
CA ILE A 16 -11.18 -2.33 15.89
C ILE A 16 -12.13 -3.47 16.31
N SER A 17 -11.59 -4.68 16.51
CA SER A 17 -12.27 -5.98 16.68
C SER A 17 -12.49 -6.72 15.35
N ASP A 18 -12.18 -8.02 15.27
CA ASP A 18 -12.63 -8.94 14.20
C ASP A 18 -11.79 -9.10 12.90
N VAL A 19 -10.46 -8.93 12.96
CA VAL A 19 -9.58 -9.56 11.94
C VAL A 19 -9.53 -11.07 12.22
N TYR A 20 -10.36 -11.83 11.50
CA TYR A 20 -10.40 -13.29 11.63
C TYR A 20 -9.22 -13.95 10.86
N PRO A 21 -8.64 -15.02 11.41
CA PRO A 21 -7.35 -15.54 11.00
C PRO A 21 -7.35 -16.17 9.62
N VAL A 22 -6.13 -16.32 9.11
CA VAL A 22 -5.77 -17.04 7.89
C VAL A 22 -6.42 -18.44 7.87
N VAL A 23 -7.43 -18.64 7.03
CA VAL A 23 -8.18 -19.89 6.87
C VAL A 23 -7.29 -20.92 6.18
N HIS A 24 -7.22 -22.13 6.73
CA HIS A 24 -6.66 -23.30 6.03
C HIS A 24 -7.79 -24.10 5.37
N CYS A 25 -7.83 -24.14 4.04
CA CYS A 25 -8.72 -25.03 3.28
C CYS A 25 -7.90 -25.71 2.17
N GLU A 26 -7.89 -27.05 2.14
CA GLU A 26 -7.19 -27.85 1.12
C GLU A 26 -5.71 -27.47 0.88
N GLY A 27 -5.01 -26.97 1.90
CA GLY A 27 -3.61 -26.53 1.81
C GLY A 27 -3.40 -25.06 1.46
N TYR A 28 -4.47 -24.28 1.26
CA TYR A 28 -4.43 -22.85 0.98
C TYR A 28 -4.69 -22.00 2.21
N ARG A 29 -4.12 -20.79 2.24
CA ARG A 29 -4.16 -19.80 3.33
C ARG A 29 -4.97 -18.56 2.90
N PHE A 30 -6.01 -18.18 3.63
CA PHE A 30 -6.86 -17.01 3.28
C PHE A 30 -7.05 -16.02 4.44
N ALA A 31 -6.65 -14.75 4.31
CA ALA A 31 -7.05 -13.71 5.26
C ALA A 31 -8.43 -13.14 4.84
N LEU A 32 -9.39 -13.07 5.77
CA LEU A 32 -10.67 -12.41 5.52
C LEU A 32 -10.63 -10.96 6.02
N ILE A 33 -10.86 -10.01 5.11
CA ILE A 33 -10.87 -8.58 5.39
C ILE A 33 -12.20 -8.01 4.88
N GLY A 34 -12.92 -7.25 5.71
CA GLY A 34 -14.08 -6.44 5.27
C GLY A 34 -15.42 -7.17 5.11
N PHE A 35 -15.74 -8.16 5.94
CA PHE A 35 -17.03 -8.88 5.88
C PHE A 35 -18.00 -8.47 7.01
N ALA A 36 -19.30 -8.51 6.73
CA ALA A 36 -20.34 -8.21 7.72
C ALA A 36 -20.46 -9.29 8.81
N ASP A 37 -20.37 -8.87 10.07
CA ASP A 37 -20.36 -9.66 11.31
C ASP A 37 -21.36 -10.83 11.36
N ASN A 38 -22.57 -10.58 10.88
CA ASN A 38 -23.71 -11.47 11.09
C ASN A 38 -23.57 -12.77 10.28
N TRP A 39 -23.00 -12.66 9.08
CA TRP A 39 -22.85 -13.79 8.16
C TRP A 39 -21.60 -14.60 8.51
N LEU A 40 -20.52 -13.91 8.88
CA LEU A 40 -19.28 -14.51 9.34
C LEU A 40 -19.50 -15.42 10.55
N LYS A 41 -20.19 -14.97 11.62
CA LYS A 41 -20.36 -15.77 12.84
C LYS A 41 -20.93 -17.17 12.60
N SER A 42 -21.80 -17.34 11.61
CA SER A 42 -22.36 -18.64 11.25
C SER A 42 -21.41 -19.52 10.42
N LEU A 43 -20.58 -18.90 9.58
CA LEU A 43 -19.60 -19.58 8.72
C LEU A 43 -18.28 -19.89 9.44
N THR A 44 -17.97 -19.13 10.50
CA THR A 44 -16.73 -19.19 11.27
C THR A 44 -16.90 -19.82 12.66
N SER A 45 -18.09 -20.35 12.99
CA SER A 45 -18.40 -20.90 14.33
C SER A 45 -17.54 -22.09 14.78
N GLY A 46 -16.70 -22.63 13.89
CA GLY A 46 -15.73 -23.69 14.19
C GLY A 46 -14.29 -23.33 13.85
N TRP A 47 -14.02 -22.05 13.55
CA TRP A 47 -12.69 -21.60 13.16
C TRP A 47 -11.86 -21.37 14.41
N GLN A 48 -10.58 -21.74 14.35
CA GLN A 48 -9.63 -21.54 15.44
C GLN A 48 -8.72 -20.36 15.13
N GLU A 49 -8.26 -19.70 16.20
CA GLU A 49 -7.22 -18.68 16.07
C GLU A 49 -5.98 -19.26 15.38
N TYR A 50 -5.41 -18.50 14.43
CA TYR A 50 -4.16 -18.90 13.81
C TYR A 50 -3.04 -18.76 14.84
N LEU A 51 -2.49 -19.90 15.28
CA LEU A 51 -1.39 -19.98 16.23
C LEU A 51 -0.02 -20.14 15.55
N GLY A 52 0.09 -19.82 14.26
CA GLY A 52 1.34 -19.95 13.50
C GLY A 52 2.18 -18.68 13.49
N ALA A 53 3.30 -18.70 12.76
CA ALA A 53 4.17 -17.54 12.60
C ALA A 53 3.44 -16.39 11.89
N PRO A 54 3.68 -15.13 12.27
CA PRO A 54 3.07 -13.96 11.63
C PRO A 54 3.20 -13.98 10.11
N LEU A 55 2.15 -13.54 9.43
CA LEU A 55 2.17 -13.44 7.96
C LEU A 55 2.92 -12.17 7.56
N LEU A 56 4.11 -12.36 6.99
CA LEU A 56 4.91 -11.28 6.42
C LEU A 56 4.49 -11.01 4.98
N ILE A 57 4.52 -9.74 4.62
CA ILE A 57 4.04 -9.17 3.36
C ILE A 57 5.01 -8.08 2.90
N THR A 58 5.26 -8.01 1.60
CA THR A 58 6.07 -6.95 1.00
C THR A 58 5.15 -5.87 0.48
N VAL A 59 5.29 -4.66 1.02
CA VAL A 59 4.44 -3.50 0.72
C VAL A 59 5.27 -2.44 0.00
N PRO A 60 4.83 -1.94 -1.16
CA PRO A 60 5.50 -0.84 -1.85
C PRO A 60 5.52 0.45 -1.04
N LEU A 61 6.66 1.12 -1.08
CA LEU A 61 6.81 2.53 -0.73
C LEU A 61 6.94 3.32 -2.02
N VAL A 62 6.06 4.31 -2.18
CA VAL A 62 5.93 5.05 -3.44
C VAL A 62 6.17 6.53 -3.20
N ALA A 63 6.82 7.18 -4.16
CA ALA A 63 6.98 8.64 -4.18
C ALA A 63 5.67 9.35 -4.55
N GLY A 64 4.73 8.63 -5.15
CA GLY A 64 3.40 9.11 -5.54
C GLY A 64 2.82 8.28 -6.66
N TYR A 65 1.73 8.77 -7.27
CA TYR A 65 1.05 8.06 -8.36
C TYR A 65 0.63 8.98 -9.51
N ILE A 66 0.38 8.36 -10.65
CA ILE A 66 0.00 9.00 -11.92
C ILE A 66 -1.24 8.27 -12.46
N PRO A 67 -2.33 8.96 -12.83
CA PRO A 67 -3.44 8.33 -13.56
C PRO A 67 -2.93 7.64 -14.84
N SER A 68 -3.43 6.43 -15.13
CA SER A 68 -2.94 5.62 -16.26
C SER A 68 -3.12 6.29 -17.62
N GLN A 69 -4.10 7.20 -17.74
CA GLN A 69 -4.38 7.95 -18.97
C GLN A 69 -3.38 9.06 -19.30
N ILE A 70 -2.51 9.46 -18.36
CA ILE A 70 -1.51 10.51 -18.62
C ILE A 70 -0.40 9.93 -19.49
N GLU A 71 -0.09 10.57 -20.62
CA GLU A 71 1.06 10.16 -21.43
C GLU A 71 2.38 10.48 -20.71
N LEU A 72 3.33 9.56 -20.82
CA LEU A 72 4.67 9.74 -20.27
C LEU A 72 5.50 10.49 -21.30
N ASP A 73 5.91 11.70 -20.95
CA ASP A 73 6.83 12.51 -21.75
C ASP A 73 8.18 12.56 -21.02
N SER A 74 9.22 12.02 -21.63
CA SER A 74 10.57 11.97 -21.06
C SER A 74 11.26 13.33 -21.02
N GLU A 75 10.85 14.30 -21.85
CA GLU A 75 11.44 15.65 -21.85
C GLU A 75 10.91 16.48 -20.67
N ASN A 76 9.62 16.33 -20.36
CA ASN A 76 8.93 17.21 -19.40
C ASN A 76 8.64 16.53 -18.05
N GLY A 77 8.65 15.20 -18.00
CA GLY A 77 8.24 14.43 -16.83
C GLY A 77 6.77 14.63 -16.48
N VAL A 78 6.35 14.01 -15.36
CA VAL A 78 4.98 14.05 -14.88
C VAL A 78 4.93 14.30 -13.38
N TRP A 79 4.12 15.27 -12.97
CA TRP A 79 3.86 15.54 -11.56
C TRP A 79 3.14 14.38 -10.89
N LEU A 80 3.63 14.00 -9.72
CA LEU A 80 3.07 12.92 -8.94
C LEU A 80 1.95 13.45 -8.03
N ASN A 81 0.81 12.78 -8.08
CA ASN A 81 -0.19 12.94 -7.03
C ASN A 81 0.34 12.34 -5.73
N LEU A 82 0.10 13.05 -4.62
CA LEU A 82 0.69 12.74 -3.32
C LEU A 82 2.22 12.65 -3.38
N GLY A 83 2.85 13.53 -4.17
CA GLY A 83 4.30 13.60 -4.31
C GLY A 83 5.00 13.76 -2.96
N GLN A 84 5.64 12.69 -2.49
CA GLN A 84 6.46 12.66 -1.28
C GLN A 84 7.93 12.74 -1.65
N ASP A 85 8.65 13.63 -0.96
CA ASP A 85 10.08 13.87 -1.14
C ASP A 85 10.93 12.74 -0.51
N PRO A 86 11.49 11.83 -1.31
CA PRO A 86 12.26 10.70 -0.78
C PRO A 86 13.60 11.14 -0.20
N ASP A 87 14.15 12.29 -0.63
CA ASP A 87 15.41 12.82 -0.10
C ASP A 87 15.26 13.30 1.35
N LYS A 88 14.03 13.60 1.76
CA LYS A 88 13.65 13.84 3.17
C LYS A 88 13.22 12.56 3.91
N GLY A 89 13.40 11.39 3.31
CA GLY A 89 12.99 10.10 3.89
C GLY A 89 11.48 9.92 3.96
N ARG A 90 10.72 10.56 3.06
CA ARG A 90 9.24 10.46 3.03
C ARG A 90 8.78 9.57 1.89
N ALA A 91 7.73 8.81 2.15
CA ALA A 91 7.09 7.96 1.14
C ALA A 91 5.61 7.74 1.47
N VAL A 92 4.85 7.27 0.49
CA VAL A 92 3.50 6.74 0.71
C VAL A 92 3.59 5.23 0.81
N LEU A 93 3.08 4.67 1.91
CA LEU A 93 2.84 3.24 2.07
C LEU A 93 1.62 2.83 1.23
N TRP A 94 1.79 1.87 0.33
CA TRP A 94 0.79 1.55 -0.69
C TRP A 94 0.36 0.09 -0.67
N TRP A 95 -0.94 -0.18 -0.61
CA TRP A 95 -1.50 -1.50 -0.87
C TRP A 95 -2.77 -1.39 -1.70
N ASP A 96 -2.63 -1.62 -3.00
CA ASP A 96 -3.64 -1.34 -4.04
C ASP A 96 -4.05 0.15 -4.13
N LYS A 97 -4.00 0.88 -3.03
CA LYS A 97 -4.38 2.28 -2.77
C LYS A 97 -3.40 2.89 -1.73
N PRO A 98 -3.32 4.22 -1.62
CA PRO A 98 -2.51 4.87 -0.59
C PRO A 98 -3.09 4.55 0.79
N ILE A 99 -2.23 4.10 1.71
CA ILE A 99 -2.63 3.79 3.09
C ILE A 99 -2.15 4.89 4.03
N ALA A 100 -0.88 5.26 3.96
CA ALA A 100 -0.28 6.20 4.90
C ALA A 100 0.86 7.00 4.29
N ASP A 101 1.07 8.22 4.78
CA ASP A 101 2.37 8.89 4.65
C ASP A 101 3.28 8.37 5.77
N ILE A 102 4.49 7.98 5.41
CA ILE A 102 5.48 7.47 6.35
C ILE A 102 6.78 8.26 6.26
N VAL A 103 7.46 8.39 7.40
CA VAL A 103 8.72 9.11 7.54
C VAL A 103 9.77 8.18 8.13
N TYR A 104 10.91 8.09 7.44
CA TYR A 104 12.08 7.37 7.91
C TYR A 104 12.60 7.99 9.21
N GLN A 105 12.82 7.15 10.22
CA GLN A 105 13.41 7.57 11.50
C GLN A 105 14.82 7.00 11.64
N THR A 106 14.94 5.68 11.58
CA THR A 106 16.21 4.95 11.75
C THR A 106 16.23 3.71 10.85
N SER A 107 17.33 2.95 10.85
CA SER A 107 17.66 1.92 9.85
C SER A 107 16.56 0.91 9.49
N GLN A 108 15.58 0.66 10.38
CA GLN A 108 14.42 -0.20 10.12
C GLN A 108 13.13 0.33 10.77
N GLU A 109 13.09 1.61 11.14
CA GLU A 109 11.97 2.19 11.87
C GLU A 109 11.39 3.39 11.13
N TRP A 110 10.08 3.37 11.01
CA TRP A 110 9.30 4.36 10.27
C TRP A 110 8.16 4.86 11.13
N GLN A 111 7.88 6.14 11.03
CA GLN A 111 6.74 6.74 11.70
C GLN A 111 5.60 6.94 10.71
N ILE A 112 4.40 6.51 11.08
CA ILE A 112 3.16 6.86 10.38
C ILE A 112 2.84 8.31 10.70
N GLU A 113 2.93 9.19 9.71
CA GLU A 113 2.61 10.61 9.91
C GLU A 113 1.12 10.89 9.72
N LYS A 114 0.52 10.24 8.73
CA LYS A 114 -0.87 10.48 8.32
C LYS A 114 -1.47 9.24 7.72
N LEU A 115 -2.73 8.94 8.06
CA LEU A 115 -3.51 7.90 7.42
C LEU A 115 -4.43 8.47 6.35
N TYR A 116 -4.54 7.76 5.23
CA TYR A 116 -5.51 8.10 4.20
C TYR A 116 -6.87 7.46 4.53
N PRO A 117 -7.98 8.21 4.38
CA PRO A 117 -9.30 7.59 4.43
C PRO A 117 -9.46 6.61 3.26
N PRO A 118 -10.45 5.69 3.33
CA PRO A 118 -10.78 4.81 2.21
C PRO A 118 -10.88 5.60 0.91
N PHE A 119 -10.00 5.26 -0.04
CA PHE A 119 -9.82 5.97 -1.29
C PHE A 119 -10.37 5.12 -2.43
N ASP A 120 -11.12 5.69 -3.37
CA ASP A 120 -11.50 5.01 -4.61
C ASP A 120 -10.97 5.83 -5.79
N PHE A 121 -10.20 5.17 -6.65
CA PHE A 121 -9.77 5.81 -7.90
C PHE A 121 -10.88 5.74 -8.92
N THR A 122 -11.20 6.89 -9.54
CA THR A 122 -12.11 6.94 -10.68
C THR A 122 -11.51 6.22 -11.89
N ASP A 123 -10.20 6.31 -12.07
CA ASP A 123 -9.44 5.71 -13.17
C ASP A 123 -8.28 4.86 -12.63
N PRO A 124 -7.80 3.83 -13.36
CA PRO A 124 -6.59 3.11 -12.99
C PRO A 124 -5.39 4.05 -12.79
N VAL A 125 -4.49 3.68 -11.88
CA VAL A 125 -3.30 4.47 -11.57
C VAL A 125 -2.04 3.63 -11.71
N ARG A 126 -0.94 4.30 -12.06
CA ARG A 126 0.42 3.80 -12.00
C ARG A 126 1.11 4.44 -10.81
N ILE A 127 1.92 3.67 -10.10
CA ILE A 127 2.67 4.15 -8.93
C ILE A 127 4.13 4.32 -9.27
N VAL A 128 4.79 5.31 -8.67
CA VAL A 128 6.24 5.44 -8.76
C VAL A 128 6.86 4.85 -7.49
N GLN A 129 7.26 3.59 -7.59
CA GLN A 129 7.88 2.84 -6.50
C GLN A 129 9.35 3.26 -6.33
N ILE A 130 9.75 3.45 -5.08
CA ILE A 130 11.12 3.80 -4.69
C ILE A 130 11.75 2.78 -3.74
N ALA A 131 10.92 1.99 -3.06
CA ALA A 131 11.37 0.94 -2.17
C ALA A 131 10.23 -0.04 -1.89
N THR A 132 10.54 -1.12 -1.17
CA THR A 132 9.56 -1.97 -0.53
C THR A 132 9.91 -2.19 0.93
N ILE A 133 8.90 -2.38 1.77
CA ILE A 133 9.07 -2.70 3.19
C ILE A 133 8.36 -4.03 3.48
N GLU A 134 9.03 -4.91 4.22
CA GLU A 134 8.37 -6.10 4.74
C GLU A 134 7.71 -5.80 6.09
N LEU A 135 6.42 -6.11 6.21
CA LEU A 135 5.64 -5.87 7.41
C LEU A 135 4.85 -7.12 7.79
N GLU A 136 4.39 -7.19 9.04
CA GLU A 136 3.33 -8.12 9.40
C GLU A 136 1.99 -7.61 8.86
N LEU A 137 1.16 -8.52 8.34
CA LEU A 137 -0.19 -8.17 7.88
C LEU A 137 -1.03 -7.53 8.99
N SER A 138 -0.92 -8.03 10.23
CA SER A 138 -1.58 -7.46 11.40
C SER A 138 -1.25 -5.98 11.59
N VAL A 139 0.04 -5.63 11.50
CA VAL A 139 0.51 -4.24 11.67
C VAL A 139 -0.10 -3.34 10.61
N LEU A 140 -0.14 -3.78 9.35
CA LEU A 140 -0.72 -2.97 8.28
C LEU A 140 -2.24 -2.76 8.44
N LEU A 141 -2.96 -3.76 8.95
CA LEU A 141 -4.41 -3.68 9.14
C LEU A 141 -4.80 -2.85 10.37
N SER A 142 -3.86 -2.56 11.26
CA SER A 142 -4.09 -1.83 12.51
C SER A 142 -3.22 -0.57 12.62
N LEU A 143 -2.95 0.09 11.49
CA LEU A 143 -2.13 1.31 11.50
C LEU A 143 -2.82 2.46 12.23
N GLU A 144 -2.04 3.21 13.00
CA GLU A 144 -2.47 4.42 13.70
C GLU A 144 -1.54 5.60 13.38
N GLU A 145 -2.09 6.82 13.32
CA GLU A 145 -1.26 8.03 13.17
C GLU A 145 -0.32 8.20 14.37
N GLY A 146 0.94 8.54 14.11
CA GLY A 146 2.00 8.62 15.10
C GLY A 146 2.63 7.27 15.48
N GLN A 147 2.08 6.14 15.01
CA GLN A 147 2.63 4.82 15.27
C GLN A 147 4.03 4.67 14.66
N HIS A 148 4.89 3.93 15.35
CA HIS A 148 6.17 3.49 14.80
C HIS A 148 6.04 2.04 14.33
N ILE A 149 6.40 1.80 13.07
CA ILE A 149 6.42 0.47 12.47
C ILE A 149 7.86 0.06 12.19
N LYS A 150 8.10 -1.26 12.23
CA LYS A 150 9.41 -1.85 12.00
C LYS A 150 9.34 -2.86 10.88
N GLY A 151 10.33 -2.83 10.00
CA GLY A 151 10.41 -3.73 8.86
C GLY A 151 11.71 -3.53 8.09
N PRO A 152 12.29 -4.61 7.53
CA PRO A 152 13.41 -4.46 6.62
C PRO A 152 12.95 -3.68 5.38
N LEU A 153 13.80 -2.74 4.96
CA LEU A 153 13.62 -1.91 3.79
C LEU A 153 14.51 -2.43 2.67
N GLU A 154 13.93 -2.58 1.48
CA GLU A 154 14.66 -2.79 0.23
C GLU A 154 14.47 -1.56 -0.66
N CYS A 155 15.50 -0.71 -0.73
CA CYS A 155 15.49 0.46 -1.60
C CYS A 155 15.76 0.06 -3.05
N ASP A 156 14.97 0.61 -3.96
CA ASP A 156 15.28 0.53 -5.38
C ASP A 156 16.41 1.52 -5.72
N SER A 157 17.36 1.11 -6.57
CA SER A 157 18.45 1.97 -7.03
C SER A 157 17.98 3.07 -7.99
N ILE A 158 16.80 2.91 -8.58
CA ILE A 158 16.14 3.83 -9.51
C ILE A 158 14.64 3.74 -9.28
N ALA A 159 13.93 4.86 -9.40
CA ALA A 159 12.48 4.85 -9.27
C ALA A 159 11.84 4.05 -10.42
N LYS A 160 10.82 3.26 -10.09
CA LYS A 160 10.13 2.38 -11.04
C LYS A 160 8.69 2.82 -11.19
N LEU A 161 8.26 3.08 -12.43
CA LEU A 161 6.85 3.26 -12.72
C LEU A 161 6.20 1.87 -12.84
N MET A 162 5.30 1.57 -11.91
CA MET A 162 4.64 0.27 -11.81
C MET A 162 3.16 0.37 -12.20
N GLU A 163 2.69 -0.59 -12.99
CA GLU A 163 1.28 -0.80 -13.29
C GLU A 163 0.93 -2.27 -13.04
N SER A 164 -0.11 -2.56 -12.26
CA SER A 164 -0.53 -3.96 -11.99
C SER A 164 0.62 -4.89 -11.58
N LYS A 165 1.56 -4.39 -10.75
CA LYS A 165 2.78 -5.08 -10.28
C LYS A 165 3.86 -5.33 -11.35
N GLN A 166 3.71 -4.78 -12.55
CA GLN A 166 4.72 -4.82 -13.59
C GLN A 166 5.43 -3.47 -13.68
N CYS A 167 6.77 -3.51 -13.79
CA CYS A 167 7.56 -2.32 -14.08
C CYS A 167 7.37 -1.95 -15.54
N ILE A 168 6.78 -0.79 -15.81
CA ILE A 168 6.56 -0.26 -17.15
C ILE A 168 7.81 0.43 -17.66
N THR A 169 8.44 1.24 -16.81
CA THR A 169 9.70 1.95 -17.09
C THR A 169 10.37 2.37 -15.78
N THR A 170 11.62 2.81 -15.85
CA THR A 170 12.37 3.39 -14.74
C THR A 170 12.62 4.87 -15.00
N GLY A 171 12.92 5.65 -13.96
CA GLY A 171 13.09 7.08 -14.12
C GLY A 171 13.74 7.77 -12.94
N SER A 172 13.99 9.06 -13.13
CA SER A 172 14.50 9.95 -12.10
C SER A 172 13.36 10.69 -11.42
N LEU A 173 13.54 11.01 -10.15
CA LEU A 173 12.66 11.90 -9.40
C LEU A 173 13.30 13.28 -9.29
N TYR A 174 12.51 14.31 -9.57
CA TYR A 174 12.90 15.70 -9.36
C TYR A 174 11.97 16.30 -8.32
N VAL A 175 12.57 16.83 -7.25
CA VAL A 175 11.84 17.40 -6.13
C VAL A 175 11.86 18.92 -6.24
N SER A 176 10.71 19.53 -5.98
CA SER A 176 10.52 20.98 -5.90
C SER A 176 9.61 21.33 -4.72
N ASP A 177 9.47 22.62 -4.42
CA ASP A 177 8.56 23.09 -3.38
C ASP A 177 7.08 22.80 -3.69
N ASP A 178 6.74 22.66 -4.97
CA ASP A 178 5.37 22.39 -5.44
C ASP A 178 5.03 20.89 -5.50
N GLY A 179 6.02 20.01 -5.27
CA GLY A 179 5.86 18.56 -5.27
C GLY A 179 6.98 17.82 -5.99
N VAL A 180 6.67 16.60 -6.43
CA VAL A 180 7.64 15.68 -7.03
C VAL A 180 7.24 15.36 -8.48
N ILE A 181 8.22 15.39 -9.37
CA ILE A 181 8.10 15.05 -10.79
C ILE A 181 8.83 13.73 -11.02
N PHE A 182 8.21 12.81 -11.75
CA PHE A 182 8.87 11.63 -12.30
C PHE A 182 9.18 11.85 -13.77
N CYS A 183 10.46 11.72 -14.14
CA CYS A 183 10.87 11.71 -15.54
C CYS A 183 11.29 10.29 -15.92
N PRO A 184 10.57 9.63 -16.86
CA PRO A 184 10.97 8.32 -17.34
C PRO A 184 12.32 8.42 -18.05
N THR A 185 13.10 7.35 -17.96
CA THR A 185 14.31 7.19 -18.77
C THR A 185 13.87 6.70 -20.14
N ASP A 186 14.33 7.36 -21.21
CA ASP A 186 14.14 6.84 -22.56
C ASP A 186 14.90 5.51 -22.70
N ASP A 187 14.20 4.47 -23.12
CA ASP A 187 14.80 3.22 -23.63
C ASP A 187 15.18 3.37 -25.12
#